data_AF-A0A954K5Q7-F1
#
_entry.id   AF-A0A954K5Q7-F1
#
_cell.length_a   1.000
_cell.length_b   1.000
_cell.length_c   1.000
_cell.angle_alpha   90.00
_cell.angle_beta   90.00
_cell.angle_gamma   90.00
#
_symmetry.space_group_name_H-M   'P 1'
#
loop_
_entity.id
_entity.type
_entity.pdbx_description
1 polymer ?
#
loop_
_entity_poly.entity_id
_entity_poly.type
_entity_poly.pdbx_seq_one_letter_code
_entity_poly.pdbx_strand_id
1 'polypeptide(L)'
;RVCLKRTRMRAASWLLVIAVYVPCFWTGLVWEQQVWTAGWNAFSRRSEPLIAAIKDFEREHGAPPERLDDLVPDYLSAVPDTGMRACSEYQYVTGQLARNEFEGNPWALQVIPPVFGVGFDLVLYFPKQNYPKRGYGGSLERVGEWAYVHE
;
A
#
# COMPACT_ATOMS: atom_id res chain seq x y z
N ARG A 1 -23.54 39.20 -40.73
CA ARG A 1 -24.16 37.91 -40.27
C ARG A 1 -23.27 36.67 -40.53
N VAL A 2 -21.93 36.77 -40.46
CA VAL A 2 -21.02 35.63 -40.80
C VAL A 2 -20.24 35.06 -39.60
N CYS A 3 -20.16 35.76 -38.46
CA CYS A 3 -19.45 35.24 -37.27
C CYS A 3 -20.11 34.02 -36.60
N LEU A 4 -21.42 33.81 -36.77
CA LEU A 4 -22.16 32.74 -36.06
C LEU A 4 -21.96 31.32 -36.63
N LYS A 5 -21.49 31.16 -37.88
CA LYS A 5 -21.29 29.81 -38.47
C LYS A 5 -19.94 29.20 -38.10
N ARG A 6 -18.88 30.01 -38.00
CA ARG A 6 -17.51 29.55 -37.75
C ARG A 6 -17.27 29.17 -36.29
N THR A 7 -17.92 29.85 -35.35
CA THR A 7 -17.90 29.51 -33.91
C THR A 7 -18.65 28.22 -33.63
N ARG A 8 -19.76 27.94 -34.33
CA ARG A 8 -20.54 26.70 -34.18
C ARG A 8 -19.78 25.44 -34.62
N MET A 9 -19.01 25.51 -35.70
CA MET A 9 -18.17 24.38 -36.13
C MET A 9 -17.04 24.10 -35.13
N ARG A 10 -16.35 25.14 -34.64
CA ARG A 10 -15.32 25.00 -33.60
C ARG A 10 -15.90 24.45 -32.29
N ALA A 11 -17.06 24.94 -31.87
CA ALA A 11 -17.75 24.45 -30.68
C ALA A 11 -18.18 22.97 -30.84
N ALA A 12 -18.69 22.57 -32.01
CA ALA A 12 -19.02 21.17 -32.28
C ALA A 12 -17.79 20.26 -32.24
N SER A 13 -16.64 20.71 -32.78
CA SER A 13 -15.37 19.97 -32.66
C SER A 13 -14.92 19.79 -31.21
N TRP A 14 -15.02 20.85 -30.39
CA TRP A 14 -14.69 20.76 -28.96
C TRP A 14 -15.67 19.85 -28.18
N LEU A 15 -16.96 19.88 -28.51
CA LEU A 15 -17.94 18.96 -27.92
C LEU A 15 -17.63 17.51 -28.26
N LEU A 16 -17.16 17.22 -29.48
CA LEU A 16 -16.72 15.88 -29.86
C LEU A 16 -15.47 15.45 -29.07
N VAL A 17 -14.50 16.34 -28.90
CA VAL A 17 -13.31 16.06 -28.06
C VAL A 17 -13.72 15.76 -26.62
N ILE A 18 -14.62 16.56 -26.03
CA ILE A 18 -15.12 16.32 -24.67
C ILE A 18 -15.90 15.00 -24.60
N ALA A 19 -16.73 14.70 -25.59
CA ALA A 19 -17.54 13.48 -25.65
C ALA A 19 -16.68 12.22 -25.77
N VAL A 20 -15.44 12.31 -26.27
CA VAL A 20 -14.48 11.20 -26.26
C VAL A 20 -13.64 11.20 -24.98
N TYR A 21 -13.14 12.37 -24.59
CA TYR A 21 -12.25 12.51 -23.43
C TYR A 21 -12.92 12.09 -22.12
N VAL A 22 -14.15 12.55 -21.88
CA VAL A 22 -14.84 12.29 -20.60
C VAL A 22 -15.08 10.79 -20.38
N PRO A 23 -15.60 10.02 -21.36
CA PRO A 23 -15.69 8.57 -21.22
C PRO A 23 -14.33 7.89 -21.05
N CYS A 24 -13.32 8.26 -21.83
CA CYS A 24 -11.98 7.68 -21.68
C CYS A 24 -11.41 7.92 -20.28
N PHE A 25 -11.54 9.14 -19.77
CA PHE A 25 -11.11 9.51 -18.43
C PHE A 25 -11.86 8.71 -17.35
N TRP A 26 -13.19 8.62 -17.46
CA TRP A 26 -14.00 7.82 -16.54
C TRP A 26 -13.64 6.34 -16.56
N THR A 27 -13.46 5.75 -17.76
CA THR A 27 -13.00 4.36 -17.87
C THR A 27 -11.61 4.16 -17.27
N GLY A 28 -10.73 5.16 -17.41
CA GLY A 28 -9.40 5.16 -16.80
C GLY A 28 -9.48 5.09 -15.27
N LEU A 29 -10.30 5.94 -14.65
CA LEU A 29 -10.48 5.95 -13.19
C LEU A 29 -11.04 4.62 -12.66
N VAL A 30 -12.02 4.04 -13.37
CA VAL A 30 -12.58 2.74 -12.98
C VAL A 30 -11.51 1.64 -13.08
N TRP A 31 -10.70 1.68 -14.13
CA TRP A 31 -9.65 0.67 -14.35
C TRP A 31 -8.53 0.79 -13.31
N GLU A 32 -8.12 2.02 -13.00
CA GLU A 32 -7.16 2.32 -11.94
C GLU A 32 -7.62 1.75 -10.61
N GLN A 33 -8.86 2.01 -10.21
CA GLN A 33 -9.42 1.50 -8.95
C GLN A 33 -9.45 -0.04 -8.90
N GLN A 34 -9.77 -0.70 -10.01
CA GLN A 34 -9.73 -2.16 -10.09
C GLN A 34 -8.31 -2.71 -9.95
N VAL A 35 -7.34 -2.13 -10.67
CA VAL A 35 -5.93 -2.56 -10.61
C VAL A 35 -5.37 -2.34 -9.20
N TRP A 36 -5.65 -1.18 -8.60
CA TRP A 36 -5.26 -0.84 -7.24
C TRP A 36 -5.82 -1.84 -6.24
N THR A 37 -7.13 -2.08 -6.26
CA THR A 37 -7.80 -3.01 -5.33
C THR A 37 -7.31 -4.45 -5.51
N ALA A 38 -7.13 -4.90 -6.75
CA ALA A 38 -6.61 -6.23 -7.04
C ALA A 38 -5.17 -6.41 -6.54
N GLY A 39 -4.32 -5.39 -6.73
CA GLY A 39 -2.95 -5.36 -6.23
C GLY A 39 -2.89 -5.46 -4.71
N TRP A 40 -3.66 -4.64 -3.99
CA TRP A 40 -3.75 -4.67 -2.53
C TRP A 40 -4.26 -6.00 -1.99
N ASN A 41 -5.30 -6.57 -2.61
CA ASN A 41 -5.83 -7.87 -2.20
C ASN A 41 -4.83 -9.00 -2.44
N ALA A 42 -4.05 -8.95 -3.51
CA ALA A 42 -3.01 -9.93 -3.79
C ALA A 42 -1.83 -9.80 -2.81
N PHE A 43 -1.42 -8.56 -2.50
CA PHE A 43 -0.40 -8.26 -1.49
C PHE A 43 -0.83 -8.75 -0.11
N SER A 44 -1.98 -8.30 0.40
CA SER A 44 -2.46 -8.65 1.74
C SER A 44 -2.54 -10.16 1.94
N ARG A 45 -3.11 -10.90 0.98
CA ARG A 45 -3.21 -12.37 1.05
C ARG A 45 -1.86 -13.07 1.08
N ARG A 46 -0.84 -12.50 0.43
CA ARG A 46 0.52 -13.08 0.42
C ARG A 46 1.24 -12.83 1.74
N SER A 47 0.93 -11.71 2.40
CA SER A 47 1.52 -11.34 3.68
C SER A 47 0.84 -12.02 4.88
N GLU A 48 -0.40 -12.51 4.72
CA GLU A 48 -1.17 -13.19 5.77
C GLU A 48 -0.40 -14.34 6.46
N PRO A 49 0.25 -15.29 5.75
CA PRO A 49 1.02 -16.34 6.39
C PRO A 49 2.17 -15.82 7.25
N LEU A 50 2.85 -14.76 6.81
CA LEU A 50 3.95 -14.15 7.57
C LEU A 50 3.44 -13.51 8.85
N ILE A 51 2.36 -12.73 8.76
CA ILE A 51 1.73 -12.09 9.92
C ILE A 51 1.24 -13.14 10.91
N ALA A 52 0.63 -14.22 10.42
CA ALA A 52 0.16 -15.33 11.24
C ALA A 52 1.34 -16.00 11.97
N ALA A 53 2.42 -16.31 11.26
CA ALA A 53 3.62 -16.90 11.85
C ALA A 53 4.24 -16.02 12.95
N ILE A 54 4.34 -14.71 12.74
CA ILE A 54 4.85 -13.78 13.77
C ILE A 54 3.94 -13.81 15.01
N LYS A 55 2.62 -13.76 14.83
CA LYS A 55 1.65 -13.81 15.92
C LYS A 55 1.68 -15.15 16.67
N ASP A 56 1.90 -16.25 15.95
CA ASP A 56 2.00 -17.59 16.53
C ASP A 56 3.28 -17.74 17.35
N PHE A 57 4.42 -17.27 16.82
CA PHE A 57 5.69 -17.21 17.56
C PHE A 57 5.55 -16.37 18.83
N GLU A 58 4.93 -15.18 18.73
CA GLU A 58 4.70 -14.29 19.88
C GLU A 58 3.82 -14.95 20.95
N ARG A 59 2.81 -15.72 20.55
CA ARG A 59 1.94 -16.45 21.48
C ARG A 59 2.67 -17.57 22.22
N GLU A 60 3.61 -18.25 21.57
CA GLU A 60 4.33 -19.38 22.16
C GLU A 60 5.51 -18.95 23.03
N HIS A 61 6.26 -17.92 22.60
CA HIS A 61 7.46 -17.45 23.28
C HIS A 61 7.21 -16.24 24.20
N GLY A 62 6.04 -15.60 24.08
CA GLY A 62 5.69 -14.39 24.83
C GLY A 62 6.35 -13.11 24.30
N ALA A 63 7.13 -13.20 23.23
CA ALA A 63 7.80 -12.08 22.57
C ALA A 63 7.85 -12.32 21.06
N PRO A 64 7.78 -11.26 20.23
CA PRO A 64 7.94 -11.39 18.79
C PRO A 64 9.37 -11.85 18.43
N PRO A 65 9.55 -12.49 17.26
CA PRO A 65 10.87 -12.93 16.81
C PRO A 65 11.81 -11.72 16.64
N GLU A 66 13.11 -11.94 16.79
CA GLU A 66 14.12 -10.89 16.57
C GLU A 66 14.30 -10.63 15.07
N ARG A 67 14.21 -11.69 14.26
CA ARG A 67 14.33 -11.65 12.80
C ARG A 67 13.23 -12.48 12.14
N LEU A 68 12.86 -12.14 10.91
CA LEU A 68 11.89 -12.95 10.15
C LEU A 68 12.45 -14.36 9.84
N ASP A 69 13.77 -14.50 9.77
CA ASP A 69 14.45 -15.78 9.54
C ASP A 69 14.21 -16.77 10.70
N ASP A 70 13.95 -16.29 11.93
CA ASP A 70 13.71 -17.13 13.11
C ASP A 70 12.37 -17.89 13.02
N LEU A 71 11.50 -17.48 12.10
CA LEU A 71 10.24 -18.17 11.83
C LEU A 71 10.43 -19.41 10.93
N VAL A 72 11.59 -19.54 10.29
CA VAL A 72 11.90 -20.63 9.36
C VAL A 72 12.83 -21.63 10.04
N PRO A 73 12.59 -22.95 9.96
CA PRO A 73 11.51 -23.61 9.20
C PRO A 73 10.23 -23.87 10.01
N ASP A 74 10.22 -23.59 11.31
CA ASP A 74 9.24 -24.13 12.25
C ASP A 74 7.81 -23.56 12.06
N TYR A 75 7.70 -22.28 11.69
CA TYR A 75 6.41 -21.60 11.42
C TYR A 75 6.16 -21.36 9.93
N LEU A 76 7.23 -21.22 9.14
CA LEU A 76 7.17 -20.98 7.69
C LEU A 76 8.24 -21.79 6.96
N SER A 77 7.93 -22.30 5.77
CA SER A 77 8.94 -22.94 4.91
C SER A 77 10.01 -21.96 4.40
N ALA A 78 9.62 -20.71 4.19
CA ALA A 78 10.47 -19.59 3.82
C ALA A 78 9.70 -18.28 4.08
N VAL A 79 10.41 -17.17 4.26
CA VAL A 79 9.80 -15.84 4.34
C VAL A 79 9.20 -15.50 2.97
N PRO A 80 7.89 -15.20 2.88
CA PRO A 80 7.27 -14.87 1.60
C PRO A 80 7.81 -13.53 1.07
N ASP A 81 7.85 -13.38 -0.25
CA ASP A 81 8.08 -12.08 -0.87
C ASP A 81 6.82 -11.18 -0.77
N THR A 82 6.98 -9.89 -1.01
CA THR A 82 5.86 -8.93 -1.11
C THR A 82 5.05 -9.07 -2.40
N GLY A 83 5.56 -9.81 -3.40
CA GLY A 83 5.05 -9.84 -4.77
C GLY A 83 5.35 -8.59 -5.59
N MET A 84 5.98 -7.56 -5.01
CA MET A 84 6.39 -6.36 -5.72
C MET A 84 7.82 -6.54 -6.23
N ARG A 85 7.99 -6.61 -7.56
CA ARG A 85 9.30 -6.93 -8.18
C ARG A 85 10.44 -6.03 -7.71
N ALA A 86 10.16 -4.76 -7.48
CA ALA A 86 11.17 -3.78 -7.13
C ALA A 86 11.40 -3.67 -5.60
N CYS A 87 10.53 -4.27 -4.78
CA CYS A 87 10.58 -4.26 -3.31
C CYS A 87 10.13 -5.61 -2.75
N SER A 88 10.87 -6.67 -3.07
CA SER A 88 10.49 -8.04 -2.75
C SER A 88 10.56 -8.40 -1.27
N GLU A 89 11.25 -7.59 -0.46
CA GLU A 89 11.55 -7.87 0.94
C GLU A 89 10.74 -6.99 1.90
N TYR A 90 10.37 -7.55 3.05
CA TYR A 90 9.79 -6.80 4.15
C TYR A 90 10.88 -6.23 5.04
N GLN A 91 10.72 -4.98 5.43
CA GLN A 91 11.49 -4.42 6.54
C GLN A 91 10.75 -4.69 7.84
N TYR A 92 11.37 -5.46 8.71
CA TYR A 92 10.81 -5.86 10.00
C TYR A 92 11.52 -5.11 11.12
N VAL A 93 10.73 -4.47 11.98
CA VAL A 93 11.22 -3.76 13.16
C VAL A 93 10.55 -4.36 14.39
N THR A 94 11.33 -4.65 15.42
CA THR A 94 10.85 -5.31 16.65
C THR A 94 11.45 -4.68 17.91
N GLY A 95 10.95 -5.08 19.06
CA GLY A 95 11.48 -4.70 20.36
C GLY A 95 11.21 -3.24 20.74
N GLN A 96 12.15 -2.61 21.44
CA GLN A 96 11.98 -1.25 21.95
C GLN A 96 11.93 -0.21 20.82
N LEU A 97 12.68 -0.44 19.75
CA LEU A 97 12.66 0.43 18.57
C LEU A 97 11.24 0.47 17.97
N ALA A 98 10.62 -0.71 17.80
CA ALA A 98 9.27 -0.80 17.27
C ALA A 98 8.24 -0.06 18.15
N ARG A 99 8.35 -0.21 19.47
CA ARG A 99 7.43 0.44 20.41
C ARG A 99 7.54 1.96 20.37
N ASN A 100 8.74 2.49 20.19
CA ASN A 100 8.99 3.93 20.16
C ASN A 100 8.56 4.56 18.84
N GLU A 101 8.79 3.88 17.71
CA GLU A 101 8.57 4.45 16.37
C GLU A 101 7.19 4.11 15.79
N PHE A 102 6.57 3.00 16.20
CA PHE A 102 5.32 2.49 15.64
C PHE A 102 4.20 2.44 16.67
N GLU A 103 3.86 3.58 17.27
CA GLU A 103 2.68 3.75 18.13
C GLU A 103 2.55 2.68 19.24
N GLY A 104 3.67 2.29 19.86
CA GLY A 104 3.68 1.29 20.93
C GLY A 104 3.44 -0.15 20.47
N ASN A 105 3.57 -0.45 19.17
CA ASN A 105 3.50 -1.83 18.67
C ASN A 105 4.77 -2.61 19.03
N PRO A 106 4.64 -3.90 19.43
CA PRO A 106 5.80 -4.72 19.76
C PRO A 106 6.69 -5.03 18.55
N TRP A 107 6.10 -5.01 17.35
CA TRP A 107 6.76 -5.16 16.07
C TRP A 107 5.96 -4.45 14.98
N ALA A 108 6.59 -4.16 13.85
CA ALA A 108 5.94 -3.61 12.66
C ALA A 108 6.57 -4.18 11.40
N LEU A 109 5.77 -4.33 10.34
CA LEU A 109 6.27 -4.60 8.99
C LEU A 109 6.15 -3.35 8.15
N GLN A 110 7.17 -3.10 7.34
CA GLN A 110 7.20 -2.01 6.39
C GLN A 110 7.58 -2.54 5.01
N VAL A 111 6.95 -2.00 3.97
CA VAL A 111 7.43 -2.13 2.59
C VAL A 111 7.70 -0.72 2.11
N ILE A 112 8.96 -0.46 1.76
CA ILE A 112 9.42 0.81 1.22
C ILE A 112 9.52 0.64 -0.30
N PRO A 113 8.58 1.18 -1.09
CA PRO A 113 8.65 1.17 -2.55
C PRO A 113 9.95 1.84 -3.04
N PRO A 114 10.45 1.48 -4.24
CA PRO A 114 11.66 2.09 -4.75
C PRO A 114 11.30 3.48 -5.22
N VAL A 115 11.82 4.49 -4.53
CA VAL A 115 11.52 5.86 -4.84
C VAL A 115 12.34 6.30 -6.05
N PHE A 116 11.70 6.45 -7.20
CA PHE A 116 12.29 7.13 -8.36
C PHE A 116 12.12 8.66 -8.23
N GLY A 117 12.64 9.27 -7.14
CA GLY A 117 12.54 10.72 -6.89
C GLY A 117 12.17 11.11 -5.46
N VAL A 118 11.12 11.94 -5.31
CA VAL A 118 10.68 12.62 -4.07
C VAL A 118 9.44 11.95 -3.44
N GLY A 119 9.27 10.64 -3.57
CA GLY A 119 8.13 9.94 -2.99
C GLY A 119 8.43 9.40 -1.59
N PHE A 120 7.56 9.67 -0.62
CA PHE A 120 7.62 9.09 0.73
C PHE A 120 6.58 7.99 0.97
N ASP A 121 6.11 7.34 -0.11
CA ASP A 121 5.13 6.27 -0.02
C ASP A 121 5.66 5.13 0.87
N LEU A 122 4.84 4.69 1.81
CA LEU A 122 5.21 3.65 2.77
C LEU A 122 4.02 2.75 3.02
N VAL A 123 4.24 1.44 3.04
CA VAL A 123 3.21 0.47 3.42
C VAL A 123 3.56 -0.07 4.80
N LEU A 124 2.64 0.08 5.76
CA LEU A 124 2.85 -0.27 7.16
C LEU A 124 1.85 -1.33 7.62
N TYR A 125 2.31 -2.27 8.45
CA TYR A 125 1.44 -3.15 9.23
C TYR A 125 1.75 -3.05 10.72
N PHE A 126 0.73 -2.70 11.50
CA PHE A 126 0.77 -2.66 12.96
C PHE A 126 -0.07 -3.79 13.54
N PRO A 127 0.49 -4.66 14.40
CA PRO A 127 -0.27 -5.76 15.00
C PRO A 127 -1.45 -5.28 15.85
N LYS A 128 -1.37 -4.09 16.47
CA LYS A 128 -2.47 -3.49 17.24
C LYS A 128 -3.47 -2.70 16.40
N GLN A 129 -3.21 -2.53 15.09
CA GLN A 129 -4.09 -1.83 14.15
C GLN A 129 -4.42 -0.38 14.57
N ASN A 130 -3.55 0.25 15.36
CA ASN A 130 -3.69 1.57 15.93
C ASN A 130 -3.00 2.64 15.07
N TYR A 131 -3.39 2.71 13.79
CA TYR A 131 -2.80 3.67 12.86
C TYR A 131 -3.17 5.12 13.21
N PRO A 132 -2.21 6.05 13.30
CA PRO A 132 -2.49 7.46 13.52
C PRO A 132 -3.05 8.08 12.22
N LYS A 133 -3.71 9.23 12.32
CA LYS A 133 -4.21 9.93 11.11
C LYS A 133 -3.10 10.56 10.27
N ARG A 134 -1.98 10.92 10.91
CA ARG A 134 -0.80 11.55 10.29
C ARG A 134 0.45 11.04 10.99
N GLY A 135 1.54 10.91 10.25
CA GLY A 135 2.82 10.38 10.72
C GLY A 135 3.67 9.89 9.56
N TYR A 136 4.92 9.49 9.84
CA TYR A 136 5.80 8.83 8.86
C TYR A 136 6.00 9.60 7.54
N GLY A 137 5.91 10.92 7.58
CA GLY A 137 6.07 11.78 6.40
C GLY A 137 4.77 12.17 5.68
N GLY A 138 3.61 11.66 6.10
CA GLY A 138 2.35 11.94 5.41
C GLY A 138 1.07 11.66 6.22
N SER A 139 -0.03 11.43 5.51
CA SER A 139 -1.28 10.90 6.05
C SER A 139 -1.40 9.41 5.78
N LEU A 140 -2.02 8.70 6.73
CA LEU A 140 -2.21 7.26 6.64
C LEU A 140 -3.62 6.95 6.16
N GLU A 141 -3.71 6.29 5.03
CA GLU A 141 -4.93 5.66 4.54
C GLU A 141 -4.94 4.18 4.94
N ARG A 142 -5.97 3.76 5.65
CA ARG A 142 -6.13 2.34 6.00
C ARG A 142 -6.63 1.56 4.79
N VAL A 143 -5.86 0.55 4.37
CA VAL A 143 -6.21 -0.38 3.29
C VAL A 143 -6.25 -1.80 3.86
N GLY A 144 -7.44 -2.23 4.29
CA GLY A 144 -7.61 -3.49 5.00
C GLY A 144 -6.95 -3.46 6.39
N GLU A 145 -6.05 -4.42 6.65
CA GLU A 145 -5.25 -4.47 7.87
C GLU A 145 -3.91 -3.70 7.76
N TRP A 146 -3.62 -3.13 6.60
CA TRP A 146 -2.43 -2.35 6.33
C TRP A 146 -2.76 -0.85 6.32
N ALA A 147 -1.73 -0.02 6.42
CA ALA A 147 -1.81 1.41 6.18
C ALA A 147 -0.87 1.80 5.03
N TYR A 148 -1.40 2.60 4.11
CA TYR A 148 -0.64 3.27 3.06
C TYR A 148 -0.39 4.71 3.49
N VAL A 149 0.88 5.10 3.59
CA VAL A 149 1.27 6.49 3.85
C VAL A 149 1.36 7.19 2.50
N HIS A 150 0.58 8.25 2.34
CA HIS A 150 0.64 9.15 1.20
C HIS A 150 0.97 10.56 1.69
N GLU A 151 1.68 11.34 0.86
CA GLU A 151 1.99 12.75 1.12
C GLU A 151 0.73 13.63 1.30
#